data_AF-A0A1M7F082-F1
#
_entry.id   AF-A0A1M7F082-F1
#
_cell.length_a   1.000
_cell.length_b   1.000
_cell.length_c   1.000
_cell.angle_alpha   90.00
_cell.angle_beta   90.00
_cell.angle_gamma   90.00
#
_symmetry.space_group_name_H-M   'P 1'
#
loop_
_entity.id
_entity.type
_entity.pdbx_description
1 polymer ?
#
loop_
_entity_poly.entity_id
_entity_poly.type
_entity_poly.pdbx_seq_one_letter_code
_entity_poly.pdbx_strand_id
1 'polypeptide(L)' 'MDDTIFLLVKVTIATTHRNVHEAITELQQQSTCTIRNTRKVRVKKTEFMDYKLKF' A
#
# COMPACT_ATOMS: atom_id res chain seq x y z
N MET A 1 0.38 -25.16 -3.99
CA MET A 1 1.19 -24.30 -4.87
C MET A 1 0.94 -22.89 -4.39
N ASP A 2 2.00 -22.16 -4.05
CA ASP A 2 1.92 -20.87 -3.39
C ASP A 2 2.59 -19.85 -4.30
N ASP A 3 1.84 -18.81 -4.69
CA ASP A 3 2.34 -17.72 -5.51
C ASP A 3 2.21 -16.40 -4.76
N THR A 4 3.15 -15.48 -4.99
CA THR A 4 3.20 -14.17 -4.35
C THR A 4 2.79 -13.09 -5.35
N ILE A 5 1.87 -12.22 -4.95
CA ILE A 5 1.39 -11.11 -5.77
C ILE A 5 1.89 -9.80 -5.15
N PHE A 6 2.53 -8.96 -5.96
CA PHE A 6 2.95 -7.61 -5.56
C PHE A 6 1.98 -6.59 -6.15
N LEU A 7 1.32 -5.81 -5.29
CA LEU A 7 0.44 -4.72 -5.71
C LEU A 7 1.21 -3.40 -5.63
N LEU A 8 1.61 -2.86 -6.78
CA LEU A 8 2.23 -1.55 -6.91
C LEU A 8 1.13 -0.54 -7.23
N VAL A 9 0.91 0.43 -6.33
CA VAL A 9 -0.05 1.50 -6.53
C VAL A 9 0.71 2.80 -6.79
N LYS A 10 0.50 3.39 -7.97
CA LYS A 10 0.98 4.74 -8.29
C LYS A 10 -0.11 5.73 -7.92
N VAL A 11 0.21 6.69 -7.05
CA VAL A 11 -0.70 7.78 -6.68
C VAL A 11 -0.04 9.10 -7.05
N THR A 12 -0.79 9.95 -7.75
CA THR A 12 -0.41 11.35 -7.96
C THR A 12 -1.23 12.19 -7.00
N ILE A 13 -0.56 12.97 -6.15
CA ILE A 13 -1.21 13.73 -5.08
C ILE A 13 -0.98 15.21 -5.30
N ALA A 14 -2.01 16.00 -5.03
CA ALA A 14 -1.88 17.44 -4.80
C ALA A 14 -2.03 17.66 -3.29
N THR A 15 -1.09 18.39 -2.68
CA THR A 15 -1.07 18.56 -1.23
C THR A 15 -0.80 20.00 -0.85
N THR A 16 -1.41 20.44 0.25
CA THR A 16 -1.13 21.72 0.91
C THR A 16 -0.09 21.59 2.03
N HIS A 17 0.30 20.36 2.37
CA HIS A 17 1.39 20.09 3.30
C HIS A 17 2.69 20.69 2.77
N ARG A 18 3.45 21.35 3.64
CA ARG A 18 4.76 21.92 3.27
C ARG A 18 5.79 20.83 2.99
N ASN A 19 5.67 19.68 3.65
CA ASN A 19 6.51 18.52 3.44
C ASN A 19 5.71 17.39 2.81
N VAL A 20 6.16 16.90 1.66
CA VAL A 20 5.53 15.77 0.96
C VAL A 20 5.49 14.50 1.83
N HIS A 21 6.42 14.33 2.79
CA HIS A 21 6.43 13.18 3.69
C HIS A 21 5.24 13.15 4.65
N GLU A 22 4.76 14.32 5.08
CA GLU A 22 3.58 14.43 5.94
C GLU A 22 2.33 13.99 5.15
N ALA A 23 2.21 14.45 3.90
CA ALA A 23 1.15 14.05 2.99
C ALA A 23 1.16 12.53 2.69
N ILE A 24 2.35 11.96 2.47
CA ILE A 24 2.51 10.52 2.26
C ILE A 24 2.12 9.75 3.52
N THR A 25 2.54 10.20 4.71
CA THR A 25 2.23 9.53 5.97
C THR A 25 0.73 9.56 6.25
N GLU A 26 0.07 10.70 6.06
CA GLU A 26 -1.38 10.83 6.19
C GLU A 26 -2.12 9.87 5.25
N LEU A 27 -1.71 9.83 3.97
CA LEU A 27 -2.29 8.90 2.99
C LEU A 27 -2.04 7.44 3.36
N GLN A 28 -0.84 7.09 3.82
CA GLN A 28 -0.52 5.73 4.24
C GLN A 28 -1.35 5.29 5.45
N GLN A 29 -1.61 6.19 6.41
CA GLN A 29 -2.44 5.90 7.58
C GLN A 29 -3.91 5.70 7.21
N GLN A 30 -4.43 6.44 6.23
CA GLN A 30 -5.84 6.34 5.80
C GLN A 30 -6.08 5.26 4.74
N SER A 31 -5.05 4.87 3.99
CA SER A 31 -5.18 3.92 2.89
C SER A 31 -5.43 2.51 3.42
N THR A 32 -6.66 2.02 3.23
CA THR A 32 -7.03 0.63 3.54
C THR A 32 -6.97 -0.23 2.28
N CYS A 33 -5.88 -0.99 2.09
CA CYS A 33 -5.84 -2.03 1.07
C CYS A 33 -6.58 -3.28 1.59
N THR A 34 -7.67 -3.67 0.93
CA THR A 34 -8.47 -4.82 1.32
C THR A 34 -8.23 -5.99 0.38
N ILE A 35 -7.40 -6.97 0.78
CA ILE A 35 -7.24 -8.25 0.09
C ILE A 35 -8.04 -9.32 0.85
N ARG A 36 -8.93 -10.04 0.15
CA ARG A 36 -9.83 -11.02 0.76
C ARG A 36 -9.74 -12.38 0.07
N ASN A 37 -10.10 -13.42 0.82
CA ASN A 37 -10.30 -14.75 0.27
C ASN A 37 -11.42 -14.75 -0.78
N THR A 38 -11.29 -15.65 -1.74
CA THR A 38 -12.38 -16.00 -2.65
C THR A 38 -12.68 -17.49 -2.51
N ARG A 39 -13.70 -18.00 -3.21
CA ARG A 39 -14.00 -19.44 -3.25
C ARG A 39 -12.83 -20.29 -3.77
N LYS A 40 -11.89 -19.70 -4.52
CA LYS A 40 -10.78 -20.40 -5.18
C LYS A 40 -9.39 -19.96 -4.71
N VAL A 41 -9.29 -18.88 -3.94
CA VAL A 41 -8.01 -18.27 -3.54
C VAL A 41 -8.04 -17.98 -2.04
N ARG A 42 -7.05 -18.50 -1.32
CA ARG A 42 -6.85 -18.26 0.11
C ARG A 42 -5.63 -17.39 0.33
N VAL A 43 -5.85 -16.21 0.90
CA VAL A 43 -4.79 -15.31 1.35
C VAL A 43 -4.15 -15.93 2.58
N LYS A 44 -2.85 -16.26 2.48
CA LYS A 44 -2.10 -16.84 3.61
C LYS A 44 -1.46 -15.76 4.48
N LYS A 45 -1.01 -14.67 3.86
CA LYS A 45 -0.31 -13.56 4.52
C LYS A 45 -0.53 -12.28 3.71
N THR A 46 -0.74 -11.18 4.40
CA THR A 46 -0.77 -9.83 3.82
C THR A 46 0.23 -8.99 4.60
N GLU A 47 1.20 -8.42 3.90
CA GLU A 47 2.19 -7.50 4.49
C GLU A 47 2.15 -6.19 3.71
N PHE A 48 2.06 -5.07 4.43
CA PHE A 48 2.31 -3.77 3.84
C PHE A 48 3.81 -3.61 3.68
N MET A 49 4.27 -3.41 2.45
CA MET A 49 5.68 -3.16 2.20
C MET A 49 6.03 -1.71 2.56
N ASP A 50 6.98 -1.52 3.46
CA ASP A 50 7.57 -0.22 3.74
C ASP A 50 8.32 0.29 2.50
N TYR A 51 7.69 1.17 1.74
CA TYR A 51 8.34 1.85 0.62
C TYR A 51 9.23 2.97 1.17
N LYS A 52 10.46 2.62 1.57
CA LYS A 52 11.48 3.62 1.86
C LYS A 52 11.92 4.27 0.55
N LEU A 53 11.44 5.48 0.28
CA LEU A 53 12.01 6.34 -0.73
C LEU A 53 13.49 6.55 -0.37
N LYS A 54 14.40 6.07 -1.23
CA LYS A 54 15.82 6.46 -1.14
C LYS A 54 15.88 7.97 -1.43
N PHE A 55 16.14 8.76 -0.41
CA PHE A 55 16.63 10.12 -0.54
C PHE A 55 18.16 10.10 -0.54
#